data_AF-A0AAW4G8P8-F1
#
_entry.id   AF-A0AAW4G8P8-F1
#
_cell.length_a   1.000
_cell.length_b   1.000
_cell.length_c   1.000
_cell.angle_alpha   90.00
_cell.angle_beta   90.00
_cell.angle_gamma   90.00
#
_symmetry.space_group_name_H-M   'P 1'
#
loop_
_entity.id
_entity.type
_entity.pdbx_description
1 polymer ?
#
loop_
_entity_poly.entity_id
_entity_poly.type
_entity_poly.pdbx_seq_one_letter_code
_entity_poly.pdbx_strand_id
1 'polypeptide(L)'
;MTTTLRPVLYRAADIIPPAVLVDGTPGRLVVPGVERDGWGLDDERRLGAFAGPIERDVILHELEISGLRGRGGAGFPVFRKWSTVAAAPGDCVVVANGHEGEPASSKDRWLLTRRPHLVLDGLLIAAATVGASEAIVCVSHEDAASSVEAAIADLSQAGLVPEGITLRVFRTSMSYVAGEESAICQAINGGPALPTSKPPRPFEAGVHGLPTLINNVESLAHTAWIRIHGGAEFASAGNETAKGTALFTVTGALERPGVYEMELGRPVADLVTAAGGSVDTVTGLLVGGWFGGILEASAVALPCCYDAFSAAGGGLGCAAVTVLGPQDDVVETATELAAWYQMESAKQCGVCVSGTGAIARTLRQISRGVAQPDATEKLMRWGSTLRGRGACGFIDGASALARSAGLELTRREGAEKGDR
;
A
#
# COMPACT_ATOMS: atom_id res chain seq x y z
N MET A 1 30.06 -11.10 23.60
CA MET A 1 29.19 -11.35 22.43
C MET A 1 28.17 -10.24 22.40
N THR A 2 28.35 -9.26 21.54
CA THR A 2 27.39 -8.18 21.32
C THR A 2 26.17 -8.79 20.66
N THR A 3 25.14 -9.10 21.44
CA THR A 3 23.79 -9.36 20.94
C THR A 3 23.37 -8.08 20.23
N THR A 4 23.58 -8.01 18.92
CA THR A 4 22.87 -7.07 18.07
C THR A 4 21.39 -7.33 18.31
N LEU A 5 20.74 -6.46 19.07
CA LEU A 5 19.29 -6.45 19.26
C LEU A 5 18.70 -6.37 17.84
N ARG A 6 18.20 -7.50 17.36
CA ARG A 6 17.52 -7.56 16.07
C ARG A 6 16.31 -6.63 16.21
N PRO A 7 16.08 -5.70 15.27
CA PRO A 7 14.86 -4.92 15.31
C PRO A 7 13.68 -5.89 15.23
N VAL A 8 12.83 -5.87 16.26
CA VAL A 8 11.67 -6.76 16.36
C VAL A 8 10.69 -6.52 15.21
N LEU A 9 10.67 -5.28 14.67
CA LEU A 9 9.86 -4.92 13.51
C LEU A 9 10.72 -4.74 12.26
N TYR A 10 10.47 -5.58 11.26
CA TYR A 10 11.07 -5.46 9.95
C TYR A 10 10.52 -4.27 9.19
N ARG A 11 11.42 -3.49 8.59
CA ARG A 11 11.12 -2.34 7.73
C ARG A 11 11.63 -2.62 6.33
N ALA A 12 11.06 -1.93 5.36
CA ALA A 12 11.64 -1.90 4.03
C ALA A 12 13.05 -1.28 4.08
N ALA A 13 13.93 -1.70 3.17
CA ALA A 13 15.30 -1.22 3.14
C ALA A 13 15.36 0.26 2.74
N ASP A 14 16.23 1.04 3.40
CA ASP A 14 16.45 2.46 3.05
C ASP A 14 17.00 2.62 1.62
N ILE A 15 17.87 1.69 1.22
CA ILE A 15 18.36 1.52 -0.15
C ILE A 15 17.58 0.37 -0.77
N ILE A 16 16.75 0.68 -1.76
CA ILE A 16 15.87 -0.30 -2.39
C ILE A 16 16.67 -1.08 -3.44
N PRO A 17 16.80 -2.42 -3.30
CA PRO A 17 17.44 -3.23 -4.33
C PRO A 17 16.61 -3.21 -5.63
N PRO A 18 17.20 -3.65 -6.77
CA PRO A 18 16.40 -3.88 -7.97
C PRO A 18 15.20 -4.77 -7.68
N ALA A 19 14.04 -4.41 -8.22
CA ALA A 19 12.86 -5.24 -8.08
C ALA A 19 13.02 -6.52 -8.90
N VAL A 20 12.38 -7.59 -8.42
CA VAL A 20 12.49 -8.93 -9.00
C VAL A 20 11.15 -9.34 -9.59
N LEU A 21 11.16 -9.86 -10.82
CA LEU A 21 9.99 -10.51 -11.39
C LEU A 21 9.93 -11.95 -10.87
N VAL A 22 8.86 -12.33 -10.19
CA VAL A 22 8.70 -13.72 -9.69
C VAL A 22 8.53 -14.66 -10.87
N ASP A 23 9.31 -15.75 -10.91
CA ASP A 23 9.28 -16.75 -12.00
C ASP A 23 7.86 -17.15 -12.41
N GLY A 24 7.61 -17.15 -13.72
CA GLY A 24 6.29 -17.43 -14.30
C GLY A 24 5.32 -16.24 -14.32
N THR A 25 5.67 -15.09 -13.75
CA THR A 25 4.85 -13.87 -13.82
C THR A 25 5.09 -13.14 -15.15
N PRO A 26 4.04 -12.70 -15.87
CA PRO A 26 4.20 -11.78 -16.98
C PRO A 26 4.61 -10.40 -16.46
N GLY A 27 5.85 -9.97 -16.74
CA GLY A 27 6.37 -8.68 -16.28
C GLY A 27 5.64 -7.50 -16.90
N ARG A 28 5.21 -6.53 -16.06
CA ARG A 28 4.50 -5.32 -16.51
C ARG A 28 5.20 -4.07 -16.00
N LEU A 29 5.43 -4.02 -14.68
CA LEU A 29 6.09 -2.90 -14.03
C LEU A 29 7.60 -3.15 -13.86
N VAL A 30 8.00 -4.41 -13.67
CA VAL A 30 9.40 -4.86 -13.63
C VAL A 30 9.75 -5.45 -14.99
N VAL A 31 10.49 -4.67 -15.78
CA VAL A 31 10.87 -5.00 -17.15
C VAL A 31 12.39 -5.03 -17.32
N PRO A 32 12.94 -5.80 -18.28
CA PRO A 32 14.38 -5.86 -18.48
C PRO A 32 15.00 -4.48 -18.74
N GLY A 33 16.06 -4.14 -18.01
CA GLY A 33 16.78 -2.86 -18.12
C GLY A 33 16.42 -1.85 -17.04
N VAL A 34 15.26 -1.98 -16.39
CA VAL A 34 14.81 -1.06 -15.32
C VAL A 34 15.70 -1.14 -14.07
N GLU A 35 16.45 -2.23 -13.91
CA GLU A 35 17.41 -2.41 -12.82
C GLU A 35 18.62 -1.46 -12.91
N ARG A 36 18.83 -0.84 -14.09
CA ARG A 36 20.00 -0.01 -14.38
C ARG A 36 19.71 1.44 -14.05
N ASP A 37 20.76 2.17 -13.72
CA ASP A 37 20.68 3.62 -13.62
C ASP A 37 20.51 4.24 -15.02
N GLY A 38 19.71 5.30 -15.12
CA GLY A 38 19.48 6.03 -16.37
C GLY A 38 18.28 5.56 -17.21
N TRP A 39 17.47 4.61 -16.71
CA TRP A 39 16.14 4.37 -17.28
C TRP A 39 15.32 5.66 -17.27
N GLY A 40 14.77 6.06 -18.41
CA GLY A 40 14.09 7.36 -18.53
C GLY A 40 13.02 7.43 -19.63
N LEU A 41 12.69 8.66 -20.05
CA LEU A 41 11.59 8.92 -20.98
C LEU A 41 11.69 8.12 -22.28
N ASP A 42 12.87 8.04 -22.88
CA ASP A 42 13.07 7.33 -24.15
C ASP A 42 12.86 5.82 -24.03
N ASP A 43 13.17 5.23 -22.87
CA ASP A 43 12.89 3.82 -22.59
C ASP A 43 11.38 3.57 -22.52
N GLU A 44 10.65 4.42 -21.80
CA GLU A 44 9.19 4.29 -21.68
C GLU A 44 8.48 4.51 -23.02
N ARG A 45 8.94 5.47 -23.82
CA ARG A 45 8.41 5.69 -25.17
C ARG A 45 8.64 4.50 -26.11
N ARG A 46 9.79 3.80 -25.97
CA ARG A 46 10.03 2.54 -26.71
C ARG A 46 9.05 1.44 -26.31
N LEU A 47 8.55 1.47 -25.08
CA LEU A 47 7.51 0.56 -24.60
C LEU A 47 6.08 1.02 -24.95
N GLY A 48 5.91 2.20 -25.55
CA GLY A 48 4.63 2.72 -26.00
C GLY A 48 3.98 3.77 -25.10
N ALA A 49 4.66 4.21 -24.02
CA ALA A 49 4.16 5.29 -23.17
C ALA A 49 4.03 6.61 -23.95
N PHE A 50 3.08 7.46 -23.54
CA PHE A 50 2.80 8.76 -24.17
C PHE A 50 2.39 8.68 -25.66
N ALA A 51 1.79 7.57 -26.08
CA ALA A 51 1.41 7.35 -27.48
C ALA A 51 -0.09 7.63 -27.75
N GLY A 52 -0.34 8.36 -28.83
CA GLY A 52 -1.69 8.57 -29.38
C GLY A 52 -2.59 9.49 -28.54
N PRO A 53 -3.80 9.77 -29.03
CA PRO A 53 -4.78 10.56 -28.28
C PRO A 53 -5.32 9.79 -27.07
N ILE A 54 -5.72 10.54 -26.04
CA ILE A 54 -6.42 10.02 -24.85
C ILE A 54 -7.92 10.27 -25.03
N GLU A 55 -8.68 9.21 -25.30
CA GLU A 55 -10.13 9.27 -25.44
C GLU A 55 -10.80 8.72 -24.18
N ARG A 56 -11.55 9.56 -23.47
CA ARG A 56 -12.17 9.24 -22.17
C ARG A 56 -12.91 7.90 -22.18
N ASP A 57 -13.80 7.70 -23.15
CA ASP A 57 -14.67 6.51 -23.19
C ASP A 57 -13.86 5.23 -23.45
N VAL A 58 -12.80 5.32 -24.27
CA VAL A 58 -11.88 4.20 -24.52
C VAL A 58 -11.12 3.85 -23.23
N ILE A 59 -10.56 4.84 -22.53
CA ILE A 59 -9.84 4.59 -21.27
C ILE A 59 -10.75 3.96 -20.23
N LEU A 60 -11.96 4.50 -20.04
CA LEU A 60 -12.91 3.97 -19.07
C LEU A 60 -13.33 2.54 -19.43
N HIS A 61 -13.54 2.25 -20.72
CA HIS A 61 -13.86 0.90 -21.20
C HIS A 61 -12.73 -0.10 -20.93
N GLU A 62 -11.48 0.26 -21.26
CA GLU A 62 -10.33 -0.61 -21.01
C GLU A 62 -10.09 -0.82 -19.50
N LEU A 63 -10.30 0.20 -18.67
CA LEU A 63 -10.24 0.07 -17.21
C LEU A 63 -11.34 -0.84 -16.67
N GLU A 64 -12.55 -0.78 -17.23
CA GLU A 64 -13.64 -1.69 -16.86
C GLU A 64 -13.28 -3.15 -17.19
N ILE A 65 -12.83 -3.41 -18.43
CA ILE A 65 -12.41 -4.74 -18.89
C ILE A 65 -11.26 -5.28 -18.02
N SER A 66 -10.29 -4.42 -17.69
CA SER A 66 -9.10 -4.83 -16.92
C SER A 66 -9.44 -5.36 -15.53
N GLY A 67 -10.55 -4.93 -14.94
CA GLY A 67 -10.86 -5.21 -13.55
C GLY A 67 -9.83 -4.65 -12.56
N LEU A 68 -9.04 -3.62 -12.95
CA LEU A 68 -8.02 -3.01 -12.11
C LEU A 68 -8.62 -2.51 -10.78
N ARG A 69 -8.05 -2.99 -9.67
CA ARG A 69 -8.37 -2.56 -8.30
C ARG A 69 -7.24 -1.67 -7.78
N GLY A 70 -7.57 -0.65 -7.00
CA GLY A 70 -6.59 0.29 -6.45
C GLY A 70 -5.53 -0.40 -5.59
N ARG A 71 -4.26 -0.11 -5.88
CA ARG A 71 -3.05 -0.69 -5.26
C ARG A 71 -2.57 0.02 -3.99
N GLY A 72 -3.33 1.01 -3.51
CA GLY A 72 -3.02 1.76 -2.30
C GLY A 72 -3.62 1.21 -0.99
N GLY A 73 -4.19 0.00 -0.98
CA GLY A 73 -4.79 -0.57 0.23
C GLY A 73 -6.18 -1.16 0.04
N ALA A 74 -7.14 -0.29 -0.25
CA ALA A 74 -8.57 -0.63 -0.19
C ALA A 74 -9.06 -1.55 -1.32
N GLY A 75 -8.31 -1.69 -2.42
CA GLY A 75 -8.71 -2.51 -3.55
C GLY A 75 -10.01 -2.06 -4.22
N PHE A 76 -10.34 -0.76 -4.18
CA PHE A 76 -11.55 -0.23 -4.83
C PHE A 76 -11.40 -0.26 -6.36
N PRO A 77 -12.44 -0.63 -7.14
CA PRO A 77 -12.36 -0.67 -8.61
C PRO A 77 -11.99 0.70 -9.20
N VAL A 78 -10.90 0.75 -9.97
CA VAL A 78 -10.36 2.01 -10.53
C VAL A 78 -11.35 2.64 -11.50
N PHE A 79 -11.93 1.85 -12.41
CA PHE A 79 -12.98 2.28 -13.33
C PHE A 79 -14.11 3.04 -12.62
N ARG A 80 -14.73 2.45 -11.58
CA ARG A 80 -15.83 3.09 -10.86
C ARG A 80 -15.43 4.42 -10.24
N LYS A 81 -14.20 4.51 -9.70
CA LYS A 81 -13.67 5.75 -9.11
C LYS A 81 -13.53 6.82 -10.17
N TRP A 82 -12.97 6.46 -11.33
CA TRP A 82 -12.74 7.38 -12.44
C TRP A 82 -14.04 7.84 -13.06
N SER A 83 -14.99 6.93 -13.34
CA SER A 83 -16.31 7.28 -13.85
C SER A 83 -17.06 8.24 -12.93
N THR A 84 -16.92 8.07 -11.61
CA THR A 84 -17.57 8.97 -10.63
C THR A 84 -17.02 10.39 -10.73
N VAL A 85 -15.69 10.56 -10.79
CA VAL A 85 -15.06 11.89 -10.89
C VAL A 85 -15.29 12.48 -12.29
N ALA A 86 -15.17 11.69 -13.35
CA ALA A 86 -15.39 12.15 -14.73
C ALA A 86 -16.83 12.61 -15.02
N ALA A 87 -17.79 12.15 -14.21
CA ALA A 87 -19.19 12.58 -14.26
C ALA A 87 -19.46 13.86 -13.45
N ALA A 88 -18.50 14.33 -12.64
CA ALA A 88 -18.66 15.55 -11.89
C ALA A 88 -18.68 16.78 -12.82
N PRO A 89 -19.53 17.78 -12.56
CA PRO A 89 -19.57 18.98 -13.38
C PRO A 89 -18.37 19.89 -13.09
N GLY A 90 -17.83 20.52 -14.14
CA GLY A 90 -16.77 21.50 -14.00
C GLY A 90 -15.37 20.90 -13.99
N ASP A 91 -14.44 21.64 -13.41
CA ASP A 91 -13.03 21.28 -13.34
C ASP A 91 -12.74 20.27 -12.22
N CYS A 92 -11.67 19.49 -12.39
CA CYS A 92 -11.24 18.44 -11.47
C CYS A 92 -9.74 18.59 -11.13
N VAL A 93 -9.31 17.87 -10.09
CA VAL A 93 -7.89 17.70 -9.77
C VAL A 93 -7.55 16.22 -9.75
N VAL A 94 -6.38 15.82 -10.25
CA VAL A 94 -5.86 14.47 -10.07
C VAL A 94 -4.62 14.47 -9.20
N VAL A 95 -4.57 13.56 -8.24
CA VAL A 95 -3.41 13.35 -7.38
C VAL A 95 -2.89 11.91 -7.51
N ALA A 96 -1.64 11.79 -7.94
CA ALA A 96 -0.86 10.58 -7.78
C ALA A 96 -0.39 10.49 -6.31
N ASN A 97 -0.98 9.59 -5.54
CA ASN A 97 -0.60 9.32 -4.16
C ASN A 97 0.62 8.39 -4.13
N GLY A 98 1.80 9.01 -4.05
CA GLY A 98 3.09 8.38 -3.84
C GLY A 98 3.59 8.50 -2.39
N HIS A 99 2.73 8.90 -1.45
CA HIS A 99 3.07 8.89 -0.05
C HIS A 99 3.10 7.44 0.46
N GLU A 100 4.31 6.94 0.71
CA GLU A 100 4.54 5.59 1.23
C GLU A 100 4.90 5.66 2.72
N GLY A 101 3.87 5.68 3.58
CA GLY A 101 4.04 5.80 5.04
C GLY A 101 4.02 4.48 5.81
N GLU A 102 3.69 3.36 5.14
CA GLU A 102 3.74 2.02 5.72
C GLU A 102 5.21 1.58 5.84
N PRO A 103 5.74 1.38 7.07
CA PRO A 103 7.17 1.11 7.26
C PRO A 103 7.72 -0.14 6.57
N ALA A 104 6.87 -1.13 6.29
CA ALA A 104 7.25 -2.35 5.58
C ALA A 104 7.09 -2.27 4.05
N SER A 105 6.73 -1.11 3.50
CA SER A 105 6.52 -0.89 2.06
C SER A 105 7.63 -0.04 1.44
N SER A 106 8.06 -0.40 0.23
CA SER A 106 8.96 0.39 -0.61
C SER A 106 8.63 0.32 -2.10
N LYS A 107 7.49 -0.27 -2.47
CA LYS A 107 7.09 -0.48 -3.86
C LYS A 107 6.81 0.83 -4.59
N ASP A 108 6.23 1.81 -3.89
CA ASP A 108 5.82 3.08 -4.50
C ASP A 108 7.04 3.99 -4.65
N ARG A 109 7.90 4.06 -3.63
CA ARG A 109 9.19 4.72 -3.71
C ARG A 109 10.08 4.09 -4.79
N TRP A 110 10.10 2.77 -4.91
CA TRP A 110 10.79 2.08 -6.00
C TRP A 110 10.27 2.53 -7.37
N LEU A 111 8.95 2.51 -7.54
CA LEU A 111 8.32 2.86 -8.81
C LEU A 111 8.58 4.32 -9.19
N LEU A 112 8.48 5.24 -8.23
CA LEU A 112 8.75 6.66 -8.45
C LEU A 112 10.22 7.00 -8.67
N THR A 113 11.15 6.18 -8.18
CA THR A 113 12.59 6.39 -8.40
C THR A 113 13.11 5.70 -9.65
N ARG A 114 12.46 4.62 -10.09
CA ARG A 114 12.91 3.79 -11.24
C ARG A 114 12.10 4.00 -12.51
N ARG A 115 10.79 4.25 -12.42
CA ARG A 115 9.91 4.48 -13.57
C ARG A 115 8.98 5.68 -13.36
N PRO A 116 9.50 6.87 -12.97
CA PRO A 116 8.66 8.05 -12.75
C PRO A 116 7.85 8.42 -14.00
N HIS A 117 8.41 8.32 -15.21
CA HIS A 117 7.71 8.66 -16.44
C HIS A 117 6.48 7.77 -16.68
N LEU A 118 6.52 6.47 -16.35
CA LEU A 118 5.33 5.59 -16.49
C LEU A 118 4.20 6.03 -15.53
N VAL A 119 4.55 6.42 -14.31
CA VAL A 119 3.57 6.96 -13.34
C VAL A 119 2.98 8.27 -13.85
N LEU A 120 3.82 9.15 -14.43
CA LEU A 120 3.38 10.42 -15.01
C LEU A 120 2.49 10.22 -16.24
N ASP A 121 2.76 9.24 -17.10
CA ASP A 121 1.88 8.89 -18.22
C ASP A 121 0.48 8.49 -17.70
N GLY A 122 0.44 7.62 -16.71
CA GLY A 122 -0.80 7.21 -16.04
C GLY A 122 -1.55 8.38 -15.39
N LEU A 123 -0.82 9.32 -14.79
CA LEU A 123 -1.38 10.54 -14.20
C LEU A 123 -1.96 11.48 -15.26
N LEU A 124 -1.30 11.66 -16.39
CA LEU A 124 -1.80 12.49 -17.49
C LEU A 124 -3.00 11.85 -18.19
N ILE A 125 -2.99 10.52 -18.36
CA ILE A 125 -4.17 9.76 -18.79
C ILE A 125 -5.35 9.99 -17.85
N ALA A 126 -5.11 9.92 -16.54
CA ALA A 126 -6.14 10.19 -15.53
C ALA A 126 -6.68 11.62 -15.64
N ALA A 127 -5.80 12.62 -15.72
CA ALA A 127 -6.16 14.02 -15.82
C ALA A 127 -7.03 14.30 -17.06
N ALA A 128 -6.61 13.82 -18.23
CA ALA A 128 -7.38 13.94 -19.46
C ALA A 128 -8.73 13.20 -19.38
N THR A 129 -8.75 12.01 -18.78
CA THR A 129 -9.98 11.20 -18.66
C THR A 129 -11.03 11.88 -17.79
N VAL A 130 -10.64 12.49 -16.65
CA VAL A 130 -11.59 13.17 -15.76
C VAL A 130 -11.80 14.64 -16.10
N GLY A 131 -11.00 15.22 -17.00
CA GLY A 131 -11.06 16.65 -17.34
C GLY A 131 -10.47 17.56 -16.27
N ALA A 132 -9.33 17.18 -15.70
CA ALA A 132 -8.64 17.96 -14.69
C ALA A 132 -7.66 18.99 -15.29
N SER A 133 -7.66 20.20 -14.74
CA SER A 133 -6.67 21.25 -15.05
C SER A 133 -5.39 21.15 -14.21
N GLU A 134 -5.39 20.35 -13.13
CA GLU A 134 -4.24 20.17 -12.26
C GLU A 134 -3.95 18.68 -11.99
N ALA A 135 -2.68 18.31 -12.15
CA ALA A 135 -2.13 16.99 -11.88
C ALA A 135 -0.98 17.11 -10.87
N ILE A 136 -1.12 16.43 -9.72
CA ILE A 136 -0.19 16.57 -8.60
C ILE A 136 0.40 15.21 -8.26
N VAL A 137 1.73 15.12 -8.12
CA VAL A 137 2.39 13.95 -7.53
C VAL A 137 2.69 14.24 -6.06
N CYS A 138 1.99 13.57 -5.15
CA CYS A 138 2.22 13.66 -3.71
C CYS A 138 3.32 12.67 -3.30
N VAL A 139 4.40 13.16 -2.70
CA VAL A 139 5.58 12.36 -2.31
C VAL A 139 6.02 12.69 -0.89
N SER A 140 6.53 11.68 -0.17
CA SER A 140 7.07 11.82 1.19
C SER A 140 8.58 11.61 1.28
N HIS A 141 9.20 10.98 0.27
CA HIS A 141 10.63 10.74 0.20
C HIS A 141 11.31 11.70 -0.77
N GLU A 142 12.48 12.23 -0.39
CA GLU A 142 13.18 13.25 -1.18
C GLU A 142 13.80 12.71 -2.47
N ASP A 143 14.23 11.45 -2.49
CA ASP A 143 14.75 10.80 -3.69
C ASP A 143 13.65 10.57 -4.73
N ALA A 144 12.46 10.14 -4.29
CA ALA A 144 11.28 10.07 -5.14
C ALA A 144 10.86 11.46 -5.64
N ALA A 145 10.88 12.48 -4.78
CA ALA A 145 10.58 13.86 -5.19
C ALA A 145 11.54 14.34 -6.29
N SER A 146 12.85 14.16 -6.08
CA SER A 146 13.89 14.55 -7.04
C SER A 146 13.74 13.82 -8.37
N SER A 147 13.46 12.52 -8.33
CA SER A 147 13.26 11.69 -9.54
C SER A 147 12.03 12.13 -10.33
N VAL A 148 10.91 12.39 -9.65
CA VAL A 148 9.68 12.88 -10.29
C VAL A 148 9.85 14.28 -10.86
N GLU A 149 10.55 15.19 -10.16
CA GLU A 149 10.83 16.53 -10.67
C GLU A 149 11.67 16.50 -11.94
N ALA A 150 12.69 15.64 -11.99
CA ALA A 150 13.48 15.41 -13.19
C ALA A 150 12.59 14.88 -14.34
N ALA A 151 11.73 13.89 -14.06
CA ALA A 151 10.83 13.35 -15.07
C ALA A 151 9.80 14.37 -15.59
N ILE A 152 9.27 15.25 -14.72
CA ILE A 152 8.40 16.36 -15.13
C ILE A 152 9.14 17.34 -16.05
N ALA A 153 10.41 17.63 -15.76
CA ALA A 153 11.25 18.48 -16.60
C ALA A 153 11.45 17.86 -17.99
N ASP A 154 11.71 16.55 -18.07
CA ASP A 154 11.80 15.83 -19.35
C ASP A 154 10.51 15.94 -20.17
N LEU A 155 9.34 15.75 -19.54
CA LEU A 155 8.04 15.85 -20.22
C LEU A 155 7.77 17.27 -20.72
N SER A 156 8.13 18.28 -19.93
CA SER A 156 7.99 19.69 -20.31
C SER A 156 8.90 20.04 -21.49
N GLN A 157 10.15 19.58 -21.48
CA GLN A 157 11.10 19.78 -22.59
C GLN A 157 10.65 19.05 -23.87
N ALA A 158 10.04 17.88 -23.73
CA ALA A 158 9.50 17.10 -24.85
C ALA A 158 8.13 17.59 -25.35
N GLY A 159 7.49 18.56 -24.67
CA GLY A 159 6.16 19.05 -25.02
C GLY A 159 5.05 18.01 -24.79
N LEU A 160 5.24 17.10 -23.84
CA LEU A 160 4.32 16.00 -23.54
C LEU A 160 3.30 16.33 -22.44
N VAL A 161 3.48 17.46 -21.72
CA VAL A 161 2.45 17.96 -20.80
C VAL A 161 1.34 18.60 -21.63
N PRO A 162 0.09 18.09 -21.58
CA PRO A 162 -1.01 18.65 -22.36
C PRO A 162 -1.29 20.11 -22.01
N GLU A 163 -1.72 20.89 -23.01
CA GLU A 163 -2.08 22.29 -22.80
C GLU A 163 -3.23 22.41 -21.78
N GLY A 164 -3.11 23.36 -20.86
CA GLY A 164 -4.10 23.59 -19.80
C GLY A 164 -3.95 22.71 -18.56
N ILE A 165 -3.01 21.76 -18.54
CA ILE A 165 -2.70 20.96 -17.34
C ILE A 165 -1.48 21.53 -16.61
N THR A 166 -1.66 21.90 -15.35
CA THR A 166 -0.56 22.19 -14.43
C THR A 166 -0.07 20.89 -13.79
N LEU A 167 1.16 20.47 -14.12
CA LEU A 167 1.80 19.28 -13.55
C LEU A 167 2.88 19.68 -12.53
N ARG A 168 2.77 19.19 -11.29
CA ARG A 168 3.75 19.51 -10.24
C ARG A 168 3.91 18.43 -9.17
N VAL A 169 4.99 18.54 -8.41
CA VAL A 169 5.21 17.75 -7.18
C VAL A 169 4.66 18.50 -5.96
N PHE A 170 4.09 17.73 -5.02
CA PHE A 170 3.77 18.19 -3.68
C PHE A 170 4.51 17.31 -2.67
N ARG A 171 5.40 17.93 -1.88
CA ARG A 171 6.11 17.26 -0.79
C ARG A 171 5.26 17.30 0.47
N THR A 172 4.99 16.14 1.07
CA THR A 172 4.27 16.02 2.33
C THR A 172 5.16 15.45 3.43
N SER A 173 4.77 15.64 4.69
CA SER A 173 5.50 15.11 5.85
C SER A 173 5.43 13.58 5.91
N MET A 174 6.52 12.94 6.32
CA MET A 174 6.54 11.50 6.60
C MET A 174 5.79 11.20 7.91
N SER A 175 4.57 10.70 7.79
CA SER A 175 3.80 10.12 8.91
C SER A 175 2.80 9.11 8.37
N TYR A 176 2.43 8.09 9.14
CA TYR A 176 1.58 7.03 8.60
C TYR A 176 0.25 7.55 8.02
N VAL A 177 -0.39 8.50 8.71
CA VAL A 177 -1.71 9.02 8.34
C VAL A 177 -1.71 10.05 7.21
N ALA A 178 -0.54 10.61 6.86
CA ALA A 178 -0.44 11.66 5.84
C ALA A 178 -0.72 11.13 4.42
N GLY A 179 -0.71 9.81 4.21
CA GLY A 179 -1.08 9.16 2.95
C GLY A 179 -2.58 8.92 2.77
N GLU A 180 -3.39 9.21 3.79
CA GLU A 180 -4.84 9.09 3.71
C GLU A 180 -5.39 10.16 2.74
N GLU A 181 -6.35 9.78 1.89
CA GLU A 181 -6.80 10.62 0.76
C GLU A 181 -7.26 12.01 1.17
N SER A 182 -7.98 12.15 2.30
CA SER A 182 -8.41 13.44 2.80
C SER A 182 -7.30 14.23 3.49
N ALA A 183 -6.32 13.54 4.09
CA ALA A 183 -5.12 14.16 4.64
C ALA A 183 -4.25 14.79 3.54
N ILE A 184 -4.13 14.12 2.39
CA ILE A 184 -3.44 14.65 1.21
C ILE A 184 -4.14 15.92 0.70
N CYS A 185 -5.47 15.89 0.52
CA CYS A 185 -6.23 17.08 0.14
C CYS A 185 -6.01 18.23 1.13
N GLN A 186 -6.09 17.94 2.43
CA GLN A 186 -5.92 18.95 3.47
C GLN A 186 -4.52 19.57 3.42
N ALA A 187 -3.48 18.75 3.26
CA ALA A 187 -2.10 19.20 3.14
C ALA A 187 -1.86 20.07 1.90
N ILE A 188 -2.37 19.65 0.74
CA ILE A 188 -2.26 20.43 -0.51
C ILE A 188 -2.97 21.78 -0.36
N ASN A 189 -4.09 21.83 0.35
CA ASN A 189 -4.82 23.05 0.64
C ASN A 189 -4.16 23.93 1.73
N GLY A 190 -2.95 23.59 2.20
CA GLY A 190 -2.18 24.35 3.19
C GLY A 190 -2.52 24.05 4.65
N GLY A 191 -3.35 23.04 4.89
CA GLY A 191 -3.67 22.54 6.23
C GLY A 191 -2.68 21.48 6.74
N PRO A 192 -2.91 20.93 7.94
CA PRO A 192 -2.13 19.80 8.43
C PRO A 192 -2.38 18.54 7.60
N ALA A 193 -1.36 17.69 7.46
CA ALA A 193 -1.47 16.38 6.80
C ALA A 193 -2.15 15.34 7.70
N LEU A 194 -3.40 15.62 8.11
CA LEU A 194 -4.20 14.78 8.98
C LEU A 194 -5.54 14.42 8.31
N PRO A 195 -6.11 13.24 8.57
CA PRO A 195 -7.41 12.88 8.02
C PRO A 195 -8.52 13.83 8.46
N THR A 196 -9.51 14.04 7.59
CA THR A 196 -10.71 14.84 7.88
C THR A 196 -11.95 13.97 8.01
N SER A 197 -12.95 14.52 8.69
CA SER A 197 -14.28 13.91 8.78
C SER A 197 -14.94 13.84 7.41
N LYS A 198 -15.60 12.72 7.09
CA LYS A 198 -16.37 12.52 5.85
C LYS A 198 -17.86 12.41 6.22
N PRO A 199 -18.80 13.01 5.45
CA PRO A 199 -18.62 13.77 4.20
C PRO A 199 -18.16 15.24 4.39
N PRO A 200 -17.67 15.92 3.32
CA PRO A 200 -17.54 15.43 1.93
C PRO A 200 -16.33 14.50 1.74
N ARG A 201 -16.38 13.64 0.71
CA ARG A 201 -15.24 12.80 0.29
C ARG A 201 -14.39 13.53 -0.76
N PRO A 202 -13.10 13.18 -0.93
CA PRO A 202 -12.23 13.84 -1.90
C PRO A 202 -12.76 13.88 -3.35
N PHE A 203 -13.47 12.84 -3.79
CA PHE A 203 -14.07 12.80 -5.14
C PHE A 203 -15.26 13.76 -5.31
N GLU A 204 -15.82 14.29 -4.21
CA GLU A 204 -16.90 15.28 -4.21
C GLU A 204 -16.33 16.70 -4.07
N ALA A 205 -15.48 16.89 -3.06
CA ALA A 205 -14.80 18.15 -2.77
C ALA A 205 -13.47 17.86 -2.04
N GLY A 206 -12.36 18.00 -2.76
CA GLY A 206 -11.01 17.72 -2.28
C GLY A 206 -10.09 18.95 -2.36
N VAL A 207 -9.09 18.88 -3.25
CA VAL A 207 -8.15 19.96 -3.50
C VAL A 207 -8.93 21.16 -4.07
N HIS A 208 -8.73 22.33 -3.47
CA HIS A 208 -9.42 23.59 -3.81
C HIS A 208 -10.97 23.51 -3.75
N GLY A 209 -11.53 22.52 -3.06
CA GLY A 209 -12.96 22.25 -3.05
C GLY A 209 -13.50 21.61 -4.34
N LEU A 210 -12.62 21.22 -5.27
CA LEU A 210 -12.97 20.58 -6.53
C LEU A 210 -13.04 19.04 -6.37
N PRO A 211 -13.85 18.34 -7.21
CA PRO A 211 -13.79 16.90 -7.34
C PRO A 211 -12.35 16.43 -7.59
N THR A 212 -11.81 15.62 -6.69
CA THR A 212 -10.41 15.19 -6.74
C THR A 212 -10.31 13.68 -6.91
N LEU A 213 -9.70 13.25 -8.01
CA LEU A 213 -9.32 11.85 -8.22
C LEU A 213 -7.97 11.58 -7.57
N ILE A 214 -7.94 10.78 -6.52
CA ILE A 214 -6.69 10.34 -5.88
C ILE A 214 -6.43 8.88 -6.23
N ASN A 215 -5.28 8.56 -6.81
CA ASN A 215 -4.90 7.16 -7.06
C ASN A 215 -3.46 6.90 -6.63
N ASN A 216 -3.22 5.73 -6.06
CA ASN A 216 -1.87 5.26 -5.77
C ASN A 216 -1.04 5.15 -7.05
N VAL A 217 0.26 5.44 -6.96
CA VAL A 217 1.18 5.51 -8.10
C VAL A 217 1.25 4.20 -8.90
N GLU A 218 1.20 3.04 -8.25
CA GLU A 218 1.17 1.75 -8.95
C GLU A 218 -0.14 1.56 -9.73
N SER A 219 -1.26 2.10 -9.24
CA SER A 219 -2.53 2.05 -9.98
C SER A 219 -2.45 2.88 -11.26
N LEU A 220 -1.80 4.05 -11.21
CA LEU A 220 -1.61 4.91 -12.38
C LEU A 220 -0.63 4.29 -13.38
N ALA A 221 0.47 3.69 -12.91
CA ALA A 221 1.41 2.98 -13.77
C ALA A 221 0.74 1.80 -14.49
N HIS A 222 -0.12 1.05 -13.81
CA HIS A 222 -0.94 0.03 -14.47
C HIS A 222 -1.93 0.62 -15.47
N THR A 223 -2.52 1.79 -15.22
CA THR A 223 -3.36 2.46 -16.23
C THR A 223 -2.58 2.80 -17.50
N ALA A 224 -1.34 3.33 -17.37
CA ALA A 224 -0.48 3.57 -18.53
C ALA A 224 -0.18 2.27 -19.29
N TRP A 225 0.12 1.19 -18.56
CA TRP A 225 0.33 -0.13 -19.16
C TRP A 225 -0.94 -0.66 -19.87
N ILE A 226 -2.11 -0.52 -19.26
CA ILE A 226 -3.41 -0.90 -19.85
C ILE A 226 -3.69 -0.10 -21.12
N ARG A 227 -3.33 1.18 -21.17
CA ARG A 227 -3.50 2.00 -22.37
C ARG A 227 -2.72 1.44 -23.57
N ILE A 228 -1.55 0.85 -23.32
CA ILE A 228 -0.64 0.32 -24.34
C ILE A 228 -1.08 -1.08 -24.79
N HIS A 229 -1.44 -1.95 -23.83
CA HIS A 229 -1.64 -3.38 -24.08
C HIS A 229 -3.11 -3.84 -24.08
N GLY A 230 -4.02 -2.99 -23.61
CA GLY A 230 -5.44 -3.30 -23.46
C GLY A 230 -5.79 -3.94 -22.11
N GLY A 231 -7.03 -3.74 -21.70
CA GLY A 231 -7.59 -4.26 -20.45
C GLY A 231 -7.74 -5.77 -20.45
N ALA A 232 -8.05 -6.37 -21.61
CA ALA A 232 -8.17 -7.83 -21.72
C ALA A 232 -6.83 -8.53 -21.44
N GLU A 233 -5.72 -7.96 -21.95
CA GLU A 233 -4.38 -8.46 -21.66
C GLU A 233 -4.01 -8.26 -20.19
N PHE A 234 -4.43 -7.14 -19.58
CA PHE A 234 -4.27 -6.95 -18.14
C PHE A 234 -5.01 -8.02 -17.32
N ALA A 235 -6.23 -8.35 -17.71
CA ALA A 235 -7.10 -9.33 -17.05
C ALA A 235 -6.73 -10.80 -17.34
N SER A 236 -5.83 -11.05 -18.29
CA SER A 236 -5.31 -12.39 -18.60
C SER A 236 -4.46 -12.97 -17.47
N ALA A 237 -3.85 -12.09 -16.67
CA ALA A 237 -3.19 -12.45 -15.43
C ALA A 237 -4.10 -12.14 -14.23
N GLY A 238 -3.85 -12.81 -13.13
CA GLY A 238 -4.63 -12.77 -11.91
C GLY A 238 -5.59 -13.96 -11.83
N ASN A 239 -6.40 -13.99 -10.77
CA ASN A 239 -7.50 -14.93 -10.66
C ASN A 239 -8.85 -14.24 -10.96
N GLU A 240 -9.97 -14.93 -10.73
CA GLU A 240 -11.30 -14.38 -11.00
C GLU A 240 -11.61 -13.10 -10.20
N THR A 241 -11.10 -12.99 -8.97
CA THR A 241 -11.45 -11.91 -8.03
C THR A 241 -10.37 -10.83 -7.89
N ALA A 242 -9.18 -11.08 -8.44
CA ALA A 242 -8.05 -10.16 -8.43
C ALA A 242 -7.26 -10.26 -9.72
N LYS A 243 -7.51 -9.31 -10.63
CA LYS A 243 -6.88 -9.22 -11.95
C LYS A 243 -5.54 -8.50 -11.93
N GLY A 244 -4.67 -8.96 -12.81
CA GLY A 244 -3.34 -8.45 -13.10
C GLY A 244 -2.26 -8.80 -12.09
N THR A 245 -1.13 -8.11 -12.22
CA THR A 245 0.00 -8.19 -11.29
C THR A 245 -0.11 -7.12 -10.20
N ALA A 246 0.74 -7.23 -9.18
CA ALA A 246 1.01 -6.19 -8.22
C ALA A 246 2.50 -6.20 -7.84
N LEU A 247 2.98 -5.05 -7.37
CA LEU A 247 4.26 -4.96 -6.69
C LEU A 247 4.08 -5.30 -5.21
N PHE A 248 4.84 -6.28 -4.73
CA PHE A 248 4.89 -6.70 -3.33
C PHE A 248 6.19 -6.25 -2.71
N THR A 249 6.14 -5.60 -1.55
CA THR A 249 7.35 -5.42 -0.72
C THR A 249 7.44 -6.58 0.25
N VAL A 250 8.49 -7.38 0.15
CA VAL A 250 8.71 -8.56 0.99
C VAL A 250 9.85 -8.28 1.97
N THR A 251 9.58 -8.46 3.26
CA THR A 251 10.51 -8.22 4.37
C THR A 251 10.48 -9.41 5.35
N GLY A 252 11.37 -9.43 6.34
CA GLY A 252 11.32 -10.46 7.40
C GLY A 252 12.50 -11.42 7.40
N ALA A 253 12.26 -12.63 7.91
CA ALA A 253 13.19 -13.74 7.99
C ALA A 253 13.46 -14.37 6.60
N LEU A 254 14.10 -13.59 5.71
CA LEU A 254 14.38 -13.92 4.32
C LEU A 254 15.82 -13.55 3.95
N GLU A 255 16.37 -14.18 2.91
CA GLU A 255 17.71 -13.88 2.41
C GLU A 255 17.74 -12.59 1.57
N ARG A 256 16.69 -12.35 0.78
CA ARG A 256 16.61 -11.27 -0.21
C ARG A 256 15.32 -10.45 -0.05
N PRO A 257 15.15 -9.69 1.04
CA PRO A 257 14.04 -8.76 1.16
C PRO A 257 14.12 -7.69 0.05
N GLY A 258 12.97 -7.22 -0.45
CA GLY A 258 12.93 -6.30 -1.58
C GLY A 258 11.55 -6.15 -2.20
N VAL A 259 11.49 -5.58 -3.40
CA VAL A 259 10.26 -5.41 -4.18
C VAL A 259 10.16 -6.53 -5.22
N TYR A 260 9.00 -7.16 -5.32
CA TYR A 260 8.73 -8.28 -6.21
C TYR A 260 7.48 -8.00 -7.04
N GLU A 261 7.53 -8.18 -8.35
CA GLU A 261 6.31 -8.22 -9.16
C GLU A 261 5.80 -9.66 -9.26
N MET A 262 4.54 -9.85 -8.88
CA MET A 262 3.86 -11.15 -8.96
C MET A 262 2.42 -10.98 -9.42
N GLU A 263 1.94 -11.97 -10.16
CA GLU A 263 0.52 -12.12 -10.49
C GLU A 263 -0.34 -12.29 -9.23
N LEU A 264 -1.47 -11.56 -9.17
CA LEU A 264 -2.40 -11.69 -8.05
C LEU A 264 -3.05 -13.07 -8.02
N GLY A 265 -3.29 -13.59 -6.82
CA GLY A 265 -3.88 -14.91 -6.63
C GLY A 265 -2.89 -16.07 -6.55
N ARG A 266 -1.61 -15.86 -6.86
CA ARG A 266 -0.53 -16.80 -6.53
C ARG A 266 -0.31 -16.86 -5.00
N PRO A 267 0.10 -18.01 -4.43
CA PRO A 267 0.26 -18.15 -2.99
C PRO A 267 1.39 -17.28 -2.43
N VAL A 268 1.30 -16.88 -1.16
CA VAL A 268 2.39 -16.16 -0.46
C VAL A 268 3.70 -16.95 -0.48
N ALA A 269 3.62 -18.28 -0.46
CA ALA A 269 4.76 -19.19 -0.60
C ALA A 269 5.67 -18.83 -1.78
N ASP A 270 5.12 -18.40 -2.91
CA ASP A 270 5.90 -18.04 -4.09
C ASP A 270 6.80 -16.82 -3.83
N LEU A 271 6.31 -15.83 -3.08
CA LEU A 271 7.09 -14.66 -2.64
C LEU A 271 8.17 -15.07 -1.64
N VAL A 272 7.84 -15.95 -0.68
CA VAL A 272 8.80 -16.47 0.30
C VAL A 272 9.95 -17.17 -0.41
N THR A 273 9.65 -18.08 -1.33
CA THR A 273 10.67 -18.80 -2.11
C THR A 273 11.48 -17.87 -3.01
N ALA A 274 10.84 -16.93 -3.73
CA ALA A 274 11.55 -15.96 -4.57
C ALA A 274 12.56 -15.12 -3.75
N ALA A 275 12.17 -14.73 -2.53
CA ALA A 275 13.01 -14.00 -1.59
C ALA A 275 14.05 -14.86 -0.85
N GLY A 276 14.19 -16.14 -1.21
CA GLY A 276 15.17 -17.06 -0.62
C GLY A 276 14.80 -17.55 0.78
N GLY A 277 13.52 -17.46 1.15
CA GLY A 277 13.00 -18.04 2.39
C GLY A 277 12.59 -19.51 2.23
N SER A 278 12.44 -20.18 3.37
CA SER A 278 11.83 -21.52 3.45
C SER A 278 10.43 -21.42 4.05
N VAL A 279 9.44 -21.95 3.31
CA VAL A 279 8.03 -21.97 3.73
C VAL A 279 7.86 -22.73 5.06
N ASP A 280 8.63 -23.79 5.28
CA ASP A 280 8.56 -24.61 6.50
C ASP A 280 9.07 -23.87 7.75
N THR A 281 9.80 -22.77 7.57
CA THR A 281 10.34 -21.97 8.67
C THR A 281 9.45 -20.79 9.05
N VAL A 282 8.38 -20.54 8.29
CA VAL A 282 7.45 -19.45 8.55
C VAL A 282 6.67 -19.75 9.83
N THR A 283 6.73 -18.83 10.80
CA THR A 283 6.00 -18.91 12.07
C THR A 283 4.78 -17.99 12.10
N GLY A 284 4.78 -16.95 11.25
CA GLY A 284 3.66 -16.03 11.10
C GLY A 284 3.91 -15.03 9.97
N LEU A 285 2.86 -14.28 9.62
CA LEU A 285 2.91 -13.30 8.53
C LEU A 285 2.23 -12.00 8.95
N LEU A 286 2.81 -10.86 8.60
CA LEU A 286 2.09 -9.58 8.53
C LEU A 286 1.81 -9.31 7.05
N VAL A 287 0.55 -9.15 6.68
CA VAL A 287 0.12 -8.91 5.29
C VAL A 287 -0.61 -7.59 5.20
N GLY A 288 -0.34 -6.85 4.13
CA GLY A 288 -0.82 -5.50 3.92
C GLY A 288 -0.10 -4.46 4.77
N GLY A 289 1.14 -4.77 5.12
CA GLY A 289 1.95 -3.99 6.07
C GLY A 289 1.58 -4.28 7.50
N TRP A 290 1.79 -3.31 8.38
CA TRP A 290 1.53 -3.44 9.81
C TRP A 290 0.04 -3.33 10.15
N PHE A 291 -0.80 -3.01 9.16
CA PHE A 291 -2.25 -2.80 9.26
C PHE A 291 -3.10 -4.09 9.40
N GLY A 292 -2.57 -5.26 9.02
CA GLY A 292 -3.34 -6.51 8.96
C GLY A 292 -3.41 -7.34 10.25
N GLY A 293 -2.63 -6.99 11.27
CA GLY A 293 -2.35 -7.90 12.39
C GLY A 293 -1.48 -9.08 11.97
N ILE A 294 -1.21 -10.01 12.89
CA ILE A 294 -0.34 -11.17 12.64
C ILE A 294 -1.20 -12.37 12.26
N LEU A 295 -0.96 -12.93 11.07
CA LEU A 295 -1.55 -14.17 10.59
C LEU A 295 -0.69 -15.37 10.99
N GLU A 296 -1.32 -16.52 11.15
CA GLU A 296 -0.64 -17.78 11.43
C GLU A 296 0.21 -18.25 10.25
N ALA A 297 1.19 -19.12 10.51
CA ALA A 297 2.06 -19.72 9.48
C ALA A 297 1.30 -20.33 8.30
N SER A 298 0.12 -20.92 8.56
CA SER A 298 -0.77 -21.51 7.54
C SER A 298 -1.20 -20.52 6.47
N ALA A 299 -1.17 -19.20 6.76
CA ALA A 299 -1.49 -18.15 5.80
C ALA A 299 -0.50 -18.08 4.63
N VAL A 300 0.66 -18.75 4.70
CA VAL A 300 1.62 -18.86 3.58
C VAL A 300 1.02 -19.55 2.34
N ALA A 301 0.01 -20.40 2.55
CA ALA A 301 -0.72 -21.06 1.48
C ALA A 301 -1.84 -20.19 0.87
N LEU A 302 -2.16 -19.04 1.47
CA LEU A 302 -3.24 -18.20 0.96
C LEU A 302 -2.84 -17.53 -0.35
N PRO A 303 -3.78 -17.43 -1.31
CA PRO A 303 -3.55 -16.69 -2.54
C PRO A 303 -3.44 -15.19 -2.22
N CYS A 304 -2.46 -14.53 -2.85
CA CYS A 304 -2.21 -13.11 -2.73
C CYS A 304 -3.29 -12.28 -3.45
N CYS A 305 -4.47 -12.19 -2.84
CA CYS A 305 -5.58 -11.39 -3.32
C CYS A 305 -6.38 -10.76 -2.16
N TYR A 306 -7.11 -9.68 -2.44
CA TYR A 306 -7.84 -8.91 -1.43
C TYR A 306 -8.83 -9.77 -0.64
N ASP A 307 -9.58 -10.64 -1.34
CA ASP A 307 -10.71 -11.36 -0.77
C ASP A 307 -10.23 -12.50 0.16
N ALA A 308 -9.17 -13.22 -0.23
CA ALA A 308 -8.61 -14.30 0.58
C ALA A 308 -8.02 -13.80 1.90
N PHE A 309 -7.27 -12.69 1.87
CA PHE A 309 -6.75 -12.11 3.11
C PHE A 309 -7.84 -11.50 3.97
N SER A 310 -8.86 -10.87 3.37
CA SER A 310 -10.03 -10.39 4.11
C SER A 310 -10.76 -11.54 4.81
N ALA A 311 -10.91 -12.69 4.16
CA ALA A 311 -11.52 -13.89 4.75
C ALA A 311 -10.68 -14.47 5.90
N ALA A 312 -9.35 -14.38 5.82
CA ALA A 312 -8.43 -14.74 6.90
C ALA A 312 -8.36 -13.70 8.03
N GLY A 313 -9.17 -12.64 7.96
CA GLY A 313 -9.23 -11.57 8.97
C GLY A 313 -8.19 -10.45 8.78
N GLY A 314 -7.30 -10.57 7.81
CA GLY A 314 -6.33 -9.53 7.43
C GLY A 314 -6.82 -8.68 6.26
N GLY A 315 -5.88 -8.23 5.43
CA GLY A 315 -6.14 -7.58 4.15
C GLY A 315 -4.86 -7.46 3.34
N LEU A 316 -4.97 -7.46 2.00
CA LEU A 316 -3.79 -7.32 1.14
C LEU A 316 -3.10 -5.95 1.31
N GLY A 317 -3.84 -4.90 1.70
CA GLY A 317 -3.29 -3.57 1.97
C GLY A 317 -2.45 -3.05 0.80
N CYS A 318 -1.29 -2.47 1.13
CA CYS A 318 -0.30 -2.01 0.16
C CYS A 318 0.59 -3.14 -0.39
N ALA A 319 0.16 -4.41 -0.31
CA ALA A 319 0.93 -5.57 -0.75
C ALA A 319 2.31 -5.73 -0.08
N ALA A 320 2.51 -5.11 1.09
CA ALA A 320 3.66 -5.41 1.96
C ALA A 320 3.43 -6.72 2.73
N VAL A 321 4.41 -7.62 2.67
CA VAL A 321 4.40 -8.92 3.35
C VAL A 321 5.66 -9.05 4.20
N THR A 322 5.49 -9.18 5.51
CA THR A 322 6.59 -9.47 6.44
C THR A 322 6.50 -10.92 6.91
N VAL A 323 7.59 -11.66 6.71
CA VAL A 323 7.70 -13.06 7.11
C VAL A 323 8.35 -13.15 8.49
N LEU A 324 7.65 -13.76 9.45
CA LEU A 324 8.21 -14.09 10.76
C LEU A 324 8.78 -15.51 10.72
N GLY A 325 9.96 -15.70 11.31
CA GLY A 325 10.65 -16.98 11.39
C GLY A 325 10.82 -17.49 12.82
N PRO A 326 11.62 -18.56 13.03
CA PRO A 326 11.74 -19.23 14.34
C PRO A 326 12.40 -18.38 15.43
N GLN A 327 13.04 -17.28 15.06
CA GLN A 327 13.69 -16.34 15.98
C GLN A 327 12.77 -15.19 16.40
N ASP A 328 11.57 -15.09 15.81
CA ASP A 328 10.64 -13.99 16.04
C ASP A 328 9.51 -14.48 16.98
N ASP A 329 9.36 -13.84 18.14
CA ASP A 329 8.21 -14.11 19.02
C ASP A 329 7.01 -13.24 18.60
N VAL A 330 5.86 -13.89 18.39
CA VAL A 330 4.62 -13.24 17.94
C VAL A 330 4.10 -12.22 18.96
N VAL A 331 4.22 -12.49 20.26
CA VAL A 331 3.73 -11.61 21.32
C VAL A 331 4.64 -10.39 21.49
N GLU A 332 5.95 -10.57 21.37
CA GLU A 332 6.93 -9.47 21.34
C GLU A 332 6.72 -8.59 20.10
N THR A 333 6.56 -9.21 18.92
CA THR A 333 6.22 -8.51 17.67
C THR A 333 4.94 -7.70 17.82
N ALA A 334 3.89 -8.30 18.40
CA ALA A 334 2.64 -7.60 18.65
C ALA A 334 2.80 -6.44 19.65
N THR A 335 3.66 -6.60 20.66
CA THR A 335 3.95 -5.56 21.66
C THR A 335 4.60 -4.33 21.01
N GLU A 336 5.59 -4.54 20.15
CA GLU A 336 6.28 -3.46 19.45
C GLU A 336 5.37 -2.79 18.40
N LEU A 337 4.58 -3.56 17.66
CA LEU A 337 3.56 -3.01 16.75
C LEU A 337 2.55 -2.14 17.51
N ALA A 338 2.09 -2.59 18.68
CA ALA A 338 1.14 -1.82 19.48
C ALA A 338 1.76 -0.52 20.01
N ALA A 339 3.04 -0.53 20.38
CA ALA A 339 3.77 0.68 20.74
C ALA A 339 3.87 1.66 19.57
N TRP A 340 4.13 1.16 18.35
CA TRP A 340 4.09 1.96 17.14
C TRP A 340 2.71 2.56 16.87
N TYR A 341 1.62 1.78 16.97
CA TYR A 341 0.25 2.30 16.84
C TYR A 341 -0.08 3.40 17.85
N GLN A 342 0.43 3.29 19.08
CA GLN A 342 0.26 4.33 20.08
C GLN A 342 0.99 5.63 19.68
N MET A 343 2.17 5.50 19.09
CA MET A 343 3.03 6.63 18.71
C MET A 343 2.52 7.35 17.46
N GLU A 344 2.15 6.60 16.41
CA GLU A 344 1.71 7.12 15.10
C GLU A 344 0.25 7.58 15.06
N SER A 345 -0.47 7.49 16.19
CA SER A 345 -1.81 8.03 16.27
C SER A 345 -1.81 9.53 15.94
N ALA A 346 -2.70 9.94 15.03
CA ALA A 346 -2.97 11.35 14.72
C ALA A 346 -3.47 12.17 15.92
N LYS A 347 -3.86 11.50 17.02
CA LYS A 347 -4.41 12.11 18.25
C LYS A 347 -5.68 12.94 18.07
N GLN A 348 -6.40 12.77 16.96
CA GLN A 348 -7.66 13.47 16.69
C GLN A 348 -8.89 12.80 17.33
N CYS A 349 -8.88 11.46 17.45
CA CYS A 349 -10.03 10.69 17.92
C CYS A 349 -9.79 10.15 19.33
N GLY A 350 -10.66 10.49 20.29
CA GLY A 350 -10.55 9.98 21.67
C GLY A 350 -10.53 8.45 21.76
N VAL A 351 -11.30 7.77 20.92
CA VAL A 351 -11.32 6.29 20.82
C VAL A 351 -10.00 5.73 20.28
N CYS A 352 -9.36 6.41 19.32
CA CYS A 352 -8.08 5.98 18.78
C CYS A 352 -6.99 6.13 19.83
N VAL A 353 -6.87 7.31 20.45
CA VAL A 353 -5.87 7.60 21.50
C VAL A 353 -6.00 6.64 22.67
N SER A 354 -7.23 6.44 23.16
CA SER A 354 -7.48 5.58 24.31
C SER A 354 -7.31 4.11 23.95
N GLY A 355 -7.78 3.69 22.76
CA GLY A 355 -7.73 2.32 22.27
C GLY A 355 -6.32 1.84 22.01
N THR A 356 -5.53 2.55 21.19
CA THR A 356 -4.13 2.18 20.91
C THR A 356 -3.29 2.18 22.19
N GLY A 357 -3.49 3.17 23.06
CA GLY A 357 -2.83 3.21 24.37
C GLY A 357 -3.20 2.04 25.28
N ALA A 358 -4.45 1.60 25.29
CA ALA A 358 -4.89 0.47 26.11
C ALA A 358 -4.34 -0.87 25.58
N ILE A 359 -4.34 -1.07 24.27
CA ILE A 359 -3.77 -2.26 23.61
C ILE A 359 -2.26 -2.33 23.90
N ALA A 360 -1.52 -1.23 23.66
CA ALA A 360 -0.08 -1.18 23.88
C ALA A 360 0.31 -1.45 25.34
N ARG A 361 -0.42 -0.88 26.32
CA ARG A 361 -0.18 -1.15 27.73
C ARG A 361 -0.43 -2.62 28.08
N THR A 362 -1.51 -3.20 27.56
CA THR A 362 -1.89 -4.58 27.86
C THR A 362 -0.86 -5.57 27.31
N LEU A 363 -0.45 -5.42 26.05
CA LEU A 363 0.59 -6.27 25.44
C LEU A 363 1.95 -6.11 26.14
N ARG A 364 2.31 -4.90 26.57
CA ARG A 364 3.50 -4.68 27.38
C ARG A 364 3.45 -5.36 28.75
N GLN A 365 2.27 -5.44 29.38
CA GLN A 365 2.10 -6.18 30.63
C GLN A 365 2.20 -7.69 30.40
N ILE A 366 1.66 -8.19 29.28
CA ILE A 366 1.73 -9.60 28.88
C ILE A 366 3.19 -10.02 28.64
N SER A 367 3.93 -9.28 27.81
CA SER A 367 5.35 -9.58 27.54
C SER A 367 6.26 -9.52 28.78
N ARG A 368 5.83 -8.84 29.85
CA ARG A 368 6.53 -8.78 31.15
C ARG A 368 6.04 -9.80 32.18
N GLY A 369 5.04 -10.62 31.86
CA GLY A 369 4.46 -11.58 32.80
C GLY A 369 3.70 -10.95 33.98
N VAL A 370 3.21 -9.71 33.83
CA VAL A 370 2.48 -8.97 34.90
C VAL A 370 1.06 -8.56 34.46
N ALA A 371 0.55 -9.19 33.42
CA ALA A 371 -0.79 -8.94 32.91
C ALA A 371 -1.88 -9.39 33.88
N GLN A 372 -3.03 -8.72 33.81
CA GLN A 372 -4.22 -9.14 34.53
C GLN A 372 -4.81 -10.42 33.90
N PRO A 373 -5.49 -11.28 34.67
CA PRO A 373 -6.07 -12.53 34.15
C PRO A 373 -7.06 -12.33 32.97
N ASP A 374 -7.66 -11.15 32.85
CA ASP A 374 -8.63 -10.79 31.81
C ASP A 374 -7.98 -10.13 30.57
N ALA A 375 -6.64 -10.13 30.46
CA ALA A 375 -5.92 -9.43 29.39
C ALA A 375 -6.24 -9.99 27.99
N THR A 376 -6.27 -11.32 27.84
CA THR A 376 -6.64 -12.00 26.58
C THR A 376 -8.07 -11.62 26.15
N GLU A 377 -9.02 -11.63 27.08
CA GLU A 377 -10.41 -11.23 26.81
C GLU A 377 -10.52 -9.76 26.39
N LYS A 378 -9.78 -8.86 27.06
CA LYS A 378 -9.72 -7.43 26.68
C LYS A 378 -9.22 -7.24 25.26
N LEU A 379 -8.14 -7.92 24.87
CA LEU A 379 -7.58 -7.86 23.52
C LEU A 379 -8.60 -8.32 22.47
N MET A 380 -9.27 -9.45 22.70
CA MET A 380 -10.32 -9.97 21.82
C MET A 380 -11.52 -9.03 21.70
N ARG A 381 -11.94 -8.42 22.82
CA ARG A 381 -13.01 -7.42 22.85
C ARG A 381 -12.64 -6.17 22.06
N TRP A 382 -11.44 -5.63 22.25
CA TRP A 382 -11.00 -4.46 21.47
C TRP A 382 -10.88 -4.80 19.99
N GLY A 383 -10.40 -6.01 19.68
CA GLY A 383 -10.25 -6.49 18.31
C GLY A 383 -11.54 -6.62 17.51
N SER A 384 -12.70 -6.68 18.18
CA SER A 384 -14.03 -6.69 17.56
C SER A 384 -14.77 -5.36 17.66
N THR A 385 -14.55 -4.59 18.73
CA THR A 385 -15.39 -3.42 19.04
C THR A 385 -14.84 -2.09 18.52
N LEU A 386 -13.53 -1.97 18.26
CA LEU A 386 -12.90 -0.71 17.88
C LEU A 386 -12.95 -0.40 16.37
N ARG A 387 -13.11 -1.43 15.54
CA ARG A 387 -13.16 -1.30 14.09
C ARG A 387 -14.25 -0.32 13.64
N GLY A 388 -13.92 0.57 12.71
CA GLY A 388 -14.83 1.57 12.13
C GLY A 388 -15.15 2.75 13.04
N ARG A 389 -14.51 2.89 14.21
CA ARG A 389 -14.79 3.99 15.16
C ARG A 389 -13.88 5.22 15.01
N GLY A 390 -12.85 5.15 14.17
CA GLY A 390 -11.94 6.26 13.93
C GLY A 390 -12.40 7.18 12.80
N ALA A 391 -11.87 8.41 12.76
CA ALA A 391 -12.01 9.29 11.59
C ALA A 391 -11.30 8.73 10.34
N CYS A 392 -10.29 7.88 10.56
CA CYS A 392 -9.59 7.12 9.53
C CYS A 392 -9.47 5.64 9.96
N GLY A 393 -8.98 4.80 9.03
CA GLY A 393 -8.82 3.36 9.28
C GLY A 393 -7.75 3.01 10.32
N PHE A 394 -6.94 3.95 10.83
CA PHE A 394 -5.79 3.64 11.69
C PHE A 394 -6.12 2.77 12.91
N ILE A 395 -7.26 3.01 13.57
CA ILE A 395 -7.71 2.21 14.71
C ILE A 395 -8.12 0.77 14.32
N ASP A 396 -8.51 0.54 13.06
CA ASP A 396 -8.87 -0.78 12.56
C ASP A 396 -7.64 -1.68 12.49
N GLY A 397 -6.48 -1.14 12.15
CA GLY A 397 -5.22 -1.86 12.18
C GLY A 397 -4.81 -2.26 13.61
N ALA A 398 -4.90 -1.33 14.57
CA ALA A 398 -4.66 -1.65 15.98
C ALA A 398 -5.68 -2.67 16.52
N SER A 399 -6.93 -2.62 16.05
CA SER A 399 -7.98 -3.60 16.36
C SER A 399 -7.61 -4.99 15.80
N ALA A 400 -7.15 -5.08 14.55
CA ALA A 400 -6.71 -6.34 13.95
C ALA A 400 -5.51 -6.94 14.71
N LEU A 401 -4.57 -6.10 15.13
CA LEU A 401 -3.45 -6.50 15.97
C LEU A 401 -3.91 -7.06 17.33
N ALA A 402 -4.83 -6.36 18.02
CA ALA A 402 -5.35 -6.83 19.30
C ALA A 402 -6.04 -8.20 19.16
N ARG A 403 -6.82 -8.40 18.09
CA ARG A 403 -7.46 -9.68 17.81
C ARG A 403 -6.45 -10.79 17.55
N SER A 404 -5.47 -10.56 16.67
CA SER A 404 -4.45 -11.56 16.34
C SER A 404 -3.60 -11.95 17.56
N ALA A 405 -3.20 -10.98 18.38
CA ALA A 405 -2.49 -11.26 19.63
C ALA A 405 -3.36 -12.04 20.64
N GLY A 406 -4.65 -11.71 20.76
CA GLY A 406 -5.56 -12.46 21.62
C GLY A 406 -5.74 -13.93 21.19
N LEU A 407 -5.83 -14.18 19.87
CA LEU A 407 -5.89 -15.54 19.31
C LEU A 407 -4.60 -16.32 19.58
N GLU A 408 -3.43 -15.68 19.40
CA GLU A 408 -2.12 -16.27 19.74
C GLU A 408 -2.05 -16.72 21.20
N LEU A 409 -2.43 -15.84 22.13
CA LEU A 409 -2.40 -16.12 23.56
C LEU A 409 -3.34 -17.26 23.94
N THR A 410 -4.55 -17.27 23.38
CA THR A 410 -5.52 -18.36 23.58
C THR A 410 -4.94 -19.70 23.15
N ARG A 411 -4.19 -19.73 22.05
CA ARG A 411 -3.53 -20.96 21.55
C ARG A 411 -2.43 -21.43 22.49
N ARG A 412 -1.57 -20.51 22.96
CA ARG A 412 -0.49 -20.82 23.92
C ARG A 412 -1.06 -21.38 25.23
N GLU A 413 -2.10 -20.75 25.78
CA GLU A 413 -2.80 -21.23 26.98
C GLU A 413 -3.44 -22.61 26.78
N GLY A 414 -3.95 -22.91 25.57
CA GLY A 414 -4.50 -24.22 25.22
C GLY A 414 -3.43 -25.31 25.16
N ALA A 415 -2.27 -25.03 24.57
CA ALA A 415 -1.15 -25.95 24.51
C ALA A 415 -0.62 -26.30 25.91
N GLU A 416 -0.46 -25.31 26.80
CA GLU A 416 -0.01 -25.51 28.18
C GLU A 416 -0.97 -26.33 29.05
N LYS A 417 -2.25 -26.44 28.66
CA LYS A 417 -3.27 -27.26 29.34
C LYS A 417 -3.36 -28.67 28.77
N GLY A 418 -2.98 -28.87 27.51
CA GLY A 418 -2.95 -30.20 26.87
C GLY A 418 -1.71 -31.03 27.26
N ASP A 419 -0.62 -30.35 27.63
CA ASP A 419 0.63 -30.97 28.11
C ASP A 419 0.64 -31.28 29.62
N ARG A 420 -0.41 -30.89 30.37
CA ARG A 420 -0.61 -31.21 31.80
C ARG A 420 -1.66 -32.29 31.97
#